data_AF-L0A916-F1
#
_entry.id   AF-L0A916-F1
#
_cell.length_a   1.000
_cell.length_b   1.000
_cell.length_c   1.000
_cell.angle_alpha   90.00
_cell.angle_beta   90.00
_cell.angle_gamma   90.00
#
_symmetry.space_group_name_H-M   'P 1'
#
loop_
_entity.id
_entity.type
_entity.pdbx_description
1 polymer ?
#
loop_
_entity_poly.entity_id
_entity_poly.type
_entity_poly.pdbx_seq_one_letter_code
_entity_poly.pdbx_strand_id
1 'polypeptide(L)'
;MTPDDLNRWVDFLTKEQKEKLRWLQNHRCMLEASWAPKDTLQDLSEGVVLEVKIDRHGVVKARGTDISEMFDYVFNSAKSLFEYVEKHDPEWKGSNDRQS
;
A
#
# COMPACT_ATOMS: atom_id res chain seq x y z
N MET A 1 -15.82 -2.64 -6.45
CA MET A 1 -15.23 -3.93 -6.04
C MET A 1 -16.08 -4.52 -4.93
N THR A 2 -16.30 -5.83 -4.91
CA THR A 2 -17.03 -6.54 -3.86
C THR A 2 -16.09 -7.27 -2.90
N PRO A 3 -16.55 -7.81 -1.75
CA PRO A 3 -15.73 -8.65 -0.89
C PRO A 3 -15.13 -9.87 -1.62
N ASP A 4 -15.88 -10.47 -2.54
CA ASP A 4 -15.44 -11.67 -3.29
C ASP A 4 -14.32 -11.34 -4.27
N ASP A 5 -14.32 -10.12 -4.81
CA ASP A 5 -13.27 -9.62 -5.70
C ASP A 5 -11.95 -9.32 -4.98
N LEU A 6 -11.95 -9.27 -3.64
CA LEU A 6 -10.80 -8.84 -2.85
C LEU A 6 -9.55 -9.68 -3.14
N ASN A 7 -9.69 -10.98 -3.36
CA ASN A 7 -8.55 -11.85 -3.68
C ASN A 7 -7.91 -11.56 -5.04
N ARG A 8 -8.58 -10.74 -5.87
CA ARG A 8 -8.15 -10.36 -7.23
C ARG A 8 -8.00 -8.86 -7.37
N TRP A 9 -7.86 -8.10 -6.27
CA TRP A 9 -7.76 -6.65 -6.30
C TRP A 9 -6.62 -6.14 -7.22
N VAL A 10 -5.53 -6.91 -7.36
CA VAL A 10 -4.40 -6.62 -8.26
C VAL A 10 -4.81 -6.63 -9.75
N ASP A 11 -5.85 -7.35 -10.13
CA ASP A 11 -6.36 -7.39 -11.51
C ASP A 11 -6.93 -6.04 -11.94
N PHE A 12 -7.38 -5.22 -10.98
CA PHE A 12 -7.91 -3.87 -11.22
C PHE A 12 -6.81 -2.81 -11.39
N LEU A 13 -5.54 -3.16 -11.18
CA LEU A 13 -4.42 -2.25 -11.40
C LEU A 13 -4.02 -2.18 -12.88
N THR A 14 -3.67 -0.98 -13.31
CA THR A 14 -3.02 -0.76 -14.61
C THR A 14 -1.63 -1.38 -14.66
N LYS A 15 -1.04 -1.46 -15.86
CA LYS A 15 0.34 -1.94 -16.03
C LYS A 15 1.34 -1.08 -15.23
N GLU A 16 1.19 0.24 -15.27
CA GLU A 16 2.05 1.18 -14.53
C GLU A 16 1.92 0.97 -13.02
N GLN A 17 0.69 0.81 -12.52
CA GLN A 17 0.45 0.54 -11.10
C GLN A 17 1.02 -0.82 -10.66
N LYS A 18 1.03 -1.82 -11.55
CA LYS A 18 1.70 -3.10 -11.28
C LYS A 18 3.22 -2.96 -11.18
N GLU A 19 3.83 -2.01 -11.89
CA GLU A 19 5.26 -1.69 -11.75
C GLU A 19 5.53 -0.98 -10.41
N LYS A 20 4.67 -0.03 -10.01
CA LYS A 20 4.69 0.59 -8.68
C LYS A 20 4.53 -0.45 -7.55
N LEU A 21 3.66 -1.45 -7.74
CA LEU A 21 3.49 -2.56 -6.80
C LEU A 21 4.78 -3.37 -6.64
N ARG A 22 5.45 -3.69 -7.75
CA ARG A 22 6.76 -4.36 -7.72
C ARG A 22 7.80 -3.52 -6.99
N TRP A 23 7.76 -2.20 -7.12
CA TRP A 23 8.64 -1.33 -6.35
C TRP A 23 8.41 -1.52 -4.85
N LEU A 24 7.17 -1.45 -4.35
CA LEU A 24 6.87 -1.66 -2.92
C LEU A 24 7.39 -3.03 -2.44
N GLN A 25 7.11 -4.10 -3.19
CA GLN A 25 7.54 -5.46 -2.87
C GLN A 25 9.08 -5.61 -2.77
N ASN A 26 9.82 -4.81 -3.53
CA ASN A 26 11.28 -4.79 -3.51
C ASN A 26 11.86 -3.87 -2.41
N HIS A 27 11.05 -2.99 -1.81
CA HIS A 27 11.49 -1.89 -0.92
C HIS A 27 10.94 -2.01 0.50
N ARG A 28 11.10 -3.18 1.15
CA ARG A 28 10.65 -3.45 2.54
C ARG A 28 9.23 -2.95 2.87
N CYS A 29 8.38 -2.83 1.85
CA CYS A 29 7.00 -2.41 1.99
C CYS A 29 6.11 -3.63 1.81
N MET A 30 5.12 -3.78 2.68
CA MET A 30 4.10 -4.80 2.56
C MET A 30 2.76 -4.12 2.27
N LEU A 31 2.20 -4.38 1.09
CA LEU A 31 0.87 -3.89 0.73
C LEU A 31 -0.16 -5.01 0.91
N GLU A 32 -1.18 -4.73 1.70
CA GLU A 32 -2.30 -5.62 1.98
C GLU A 32 -3.61 -4.93 1.57
N ALA A 33 -4.57 -5.74 1.13
CA ALA A 33 -5.94 -5.30 0.87
C ALA A 33 -6.89 -6.06 1.80
N SER A 34 -7.82 -5.35 2.43
CA SER A 34 -8.86 -5.96 3.28
C SER A 34 -10.21 -5.31 3.03
N TRP A 35 -11.30 -6.02 3.30
CA TRP A 35 -12.64 -5.44 3.28
C TRP A 35 -12.98 -4.84 4.65
N ALA A 36 -13.54 -3.65 4.66
CA ALA A 36 -14.05 -2.99 5.86
C ALA A 36 -15.56 -2.76 5.74
N PRO A 37 -16.37 -3.25 6.70
CA PRO A 37 -17.79 -2.97 6.75
C PRO A 37 -18.03 -1.49 7.10
N LYS A 38 -19.23 -0.97 6.80
CA LYS A 38 -19.63 0.40 7.13
C LYS A 38 -19.31 0.71 8.60
N ASP A 39 -18.60 1.81 8.85
CA ASP A 39 -18.33 2.32 10.19
C ASP A 39 -19.28 3.48 10.48
N THR A 40 -20.25 3.26 11.36
CA THR A 40 -21.26 4.27 11.71
C THR A 40 -20.75 5.31 12.70
N LEU A 41 -19.64 5.06 13.40
CA LEU A 41 -19.06 6.01 14.35
C LEU A 41 -18.25 7.08 13.62
N GLN A 42 -17.58 6.71 12.54
CA GLN A 42 -16.76 7.61 11.72
C GLN A 42 -17.45 8.05 10.41
N ASP A 43 -18.70 7.66 10.21
CA ASP A 43 -19.48 7.88 8.97
C ASP A 43 -18.74 7.43 7.70
N LEU A 44 -18.06 6.28 7.78
CA LEU A 44 -17.33 5.70 6.65
C LEU A 44 -18.17 4.62 5.98
N SER A 45 -18.36 4.74 4.67
CA SER A 45 -19.00 3.71 3.85
C SER A 45 -18.17 2.43 3.84
N GLU A 46 -18.84 1.28 3.68
CA GLU A 46 -18.14 0.02 3.42
C GLU A 46 -17.25 0.12 2.18
N GLY A 47 -16.17 -0.65 2.16
CA GLY A 47 -15.24 -0.62 1.05
C GLY A 47 -13.94 -1.35 1.38
N VAL A 48 -12.97 -1.17 0.50
CA VAL A 48 -11.67 -1.81 0.64
C VAL A 48 -10.73 -0.88 1.36
N VAL A 49 -9.85 -1.46 2.17
CA VAL A 49 -8.73 -0.80 2.80
C VAL A 49 -7.47 -1.32 2.14
N LEU A 50 -6.71 -0.41 1.52
CA LEU A 50 -5.34 -0.66 1.10
C LEU A 50 -4.41 -0.14 2.19
N GLU A 51 -3.52 -1.01 2.64
CA GLU A 51 -2.59 -0.75 3.74
C GLU A 51 -1.16 -1.04 3.29
N VAL A 52 -0.30 -0.03 3.27
CA VAL A 52 1.13 -0.18 3.05
C VAL A 52 1.86 -0.03 4.38
N LYS A 53 2.46 -1.12 4.87
CA LYS A 53 3.38 -1.12 6.01
C LYS A 53 4.80 -0.93 5.49
N ILE A 54 5.52 0.05 6.05
CA ILE A 54 6.89 0.39 5.68
C ILE A 54 7.79 -0.07 6.82
N ASP A 55 8.24 -1.33 6.76
CA ASP A 55 8.99 -2.03 7.82
C ASP A 55 8.50 -1.65 9.24
N ARG A 56 9.39 -1.12 10.08
CA ARG A 56 9.11 -0.64 11.45
C ARG A 56 8.73 0.86 11.54
N HIS A 57 8.63 1.55 10.41
CA HIS A 57 8.64 3.02 10.38
C HIS A 57 7.27 3.66 10.22
N GLY A 58 6.32 2.99 9.60
CA GLY A 58 5.00 3.58 9.46
C GLY A 58 4.02 2.73 8.66
N VAL A 59 2.78 3.19 8.68
CA VAL A 59 1.69 2.57 7.96
C VAL A 59 0.88 3.65 7.26
N VAL A 60 0.66 3.47 5.96
CA VAL A 60 -0.22 4.30 5.15
C VAL A 60 -1.47 3.49 4.83
N LYS A 61 -2.65 4.06 5.04
CA LYS A 61 -3.93 3.40 4.74
C LYS A 61 -4.84 4.33 3.96
N ALA A 62 -5.60 3.76 3.02
CA ALA A 62 -6.72 4.41 2.38
C ALA A 62 -7.92 3.48 2.36
N ARG A 63 -9.13 4.04 2.45
CA ARG A 63 -10.39 3.31 2.40
C ARG A 63 -11.27 3.86 1.29
N GLY A 64 -11.90 2.98 0.51
CA GLY A 64 -12.78 3.39 -0.58
C GLY A 64 -13.14 2.24 -1.53
N THR A 65 -13.71 2.59 -2.67
CA THR A 65 -14.17 1.63 -3.70
C THR A 65 -13.40 1.71 -5.00
N ASP A 66 -12.68 2.81 -5.25
CA ASP A 66 -11.80 2.99 -6.40
C ASP A 66 -10.38 2.52 -6.06
N ILE A 67 -10.06 1.30 -6.46
CA ILE A 67 -8.77 0.68 -6.19
C ILE A 67 -7.62 1.38 -6.92
N SER A 68 -7.88 1.91 -8.11
CA SER A 68 -6.84 2.57 -8.90
C SER A 68 -6.41 3.86 -8.22
N GLU A 69 -7.37 4.73 -7.89
CA GLU A 69 -7.09 6.00 -7.21
C GLU A 69 -6.45 5.77 -5.83
N MET A 70 -7.02 4.88 -5.04
CA MET A 70 -6.48 4.55 -3.72
C MET A 70 -5.06 4.00 -3.79
N PHE A 71 -4.77 3.14 -4.78
CA PHE A 71 -3.45 2.56 -4.96
C PHE A 71 -2.40 3.64 -5.22
N ASP A 72 -2.67 4.58 -6.12
CA ASP A 72 -1.73 5.68 -6.40
C ASP A 72 -1.51 6.58 -5.17
N TYR A 73 -2.57 6.85 -4.41
CA TYR A 73 -2.45 7.57 -3.14
C TYR A 73 -1.52 6.85 -2.15
N VAL A 74 -1.82 5.58 -1.83
CA VAL A 74 -1.02 4.85 -0.83
C VAL A 74 0.41 4.60 -1.30
N PHE A 75 0.63 4.37 -2.59
CA PHE A 75 1.96 4.23 -3.17
C PHE A 75 2.77 5.51 -3.02
N ASN A 76 2.22 6.66 -3.43
CA ASN A 76 2.94 7.93 -3.38
C ASN A 76 3.29 8.31 -1.94
N SER A 77 2.33 8.17 -1.02
CA SER A 77 2.58 8.43 0.40
C SER A 77 3.61 7.46 0.99
N ALA A 78 3.54 6.17 0.66
CA ALA A 78 4.50 5.20 1.17
C ALA A 78 5.90 5.42 0.60
N LYS A 79 6.02 5.76 -0.68
CA LYS A 79 7.29 6.10 -1.32
C LYS A 79 7.92 7.34 -0.69
N SER A 80 7.15 8.41 -0.48
CA SER A 80 7.66 9.62 0.17
C SER A 80 8.14 9.36 1.60
N LEU A 81 7.41 8.53 2.36
CA LEU A 81 7.84 8.15 3.71
C LEU A 81 9.08 7.25 3.66
N PHE A 82 9.14 6.27 2.75
CA PHE A 82 10.33 5.45 2.54
C PHE A 82 11.57 6.30 2.25
N GLU A 83 11.48 7.21 1.27
CA GLU A 83 12.60 8.08 0.87
C GLU A 83 13.03 9.01 2.01
N TYR A 84 12.09 9.51 2.81
CA TYR A 84 12.40 10.31 3.99
C TYR A 84 13.22 9.51 5.00
N VAL A 85 12.79 8.31 5.34
CA VAL A 85 13.46 7.54 6.38
C VAL A 85 14.76 6.92 5.86
N GLU A 86 14.84 6.49 4.59
CA GLU A 86 16.12 6.07 3.96
C GLU A 86 17.19 7.16 4.05
N LYS A 87 16.79 8.42 3.90
CA LYS A 87 17.69 9.57 4.01
C LYS A 87 18.11 9.89 5.45
N HIS A 88 17.25 9.60 6.43
CA HIS A 88 17.36 10.14 7.78
C HIS A 88 17.60 9.09 8.88
N ASP A 89 17.42 7.80 8.60
CA ASP A 89 17.75 6.70 9.52
C ASP A 89 19.07 6.02 9.10
N PRO A 90 20.20 6.30 9.79
CA PRO A 90 21.49 5.70 9.47
C PRO A 90 21.54 4.18 9.74
N GLU A 91 20.58 3.63 10.48
CA GLU A 91 20.46 2.19 10.72
C GLU A 91 19.69 1.48 9.60
N TRP A 92 19.01 2.21 8.71
CA TRP A 92 18.27 1.62 7.62
C TRP A 92 19.19 1.30 6.42
N LYS A 93 19.37 0.01 6.14
CA LYS A 93 19.88 -0.49 4.86
C LYS A 93 18.73 -0.69 3.86
N GLY A 94 18.50 0.31 3.00
CA GLY A 94 17.35 0.49 2.08
C GLY A 94 17.03 -0.65 1.11
N SER A 95 17.94 -1.60 0.91
CA SER A 95 17.79 -2.67 -0.07
C SER A 95 17.79 -4.04 0.60
N ASN A 96 16.94 -4.96 0.15
CA ASN A 96 17.25 -6.38 0.29
C ASN A 96 18.52 -6.62 -0.55
N ASP A 97 19.68 -6.67 0.10
CA ASP A 97 20.87 -7.29 -0.45
C ASP A 97 20.58 -8.79 -0.68
N ARG A 98 19.87 -9.09 -1.77
CA ARG A 98 19.78 -10.42 -2.36
C ARG A 98 20.33 -10.33 -3.78
N GLN A 99 21.63 -10.06 -3.86
CA GLN A 99 22.47 -10.64 -4.89
C GLN A 99 23.38 -11.65 -4.19
N SER A 100 23.06 -12.92 -4.37
CA SER A 100 23.95 -14.06 -4.19
C SER A 100 23.71 -15.00 -5.36
#